data_AF-A0A948CM59-F1
#
_entry.id   AF-A0A948CM59-F1
#
_cell.length_a   1.000
_cell.length_b   1.000
_cell.length_c   1.000
_cell.angle_alpha   90.00
_cell.angle_beta   90.00
_cell.angle_gamma   90.00
#
_symmetry.space_group_name_H-M   'P 1'
#
loop_
_entity.id
_entity.type
_entity.pdbx_description
1 polymer ?
#
loop_
_entity_poly.entity_id
_entity_poly.type
_entity_poly.pdbx_seq_one_letter_code
_entity_poly.pdbx_strand_id
1 'polypeptide(L)'
;MTLRQTVGLALAVLCGASLPVQAQLAGHGGPVKAVAMAPAENRAVSGSFDYAVMFWDMKDTRALATLHGHKAAVNAVQMLPDGTALSASDDGDILLWQADRAEPLRKFTGHQGRVVALDVSPSGDIVGSAAWDGTARLWDMASGSEIRRFEGHQGSVNDIAFSPDGLLVATAGYDATIRVWRAADGVQIRELRGHDFGVNAVLFSHDGTRLISGGTDESIRLWDVEKGTEIQALLGHKGPVLSLARAPRGPGFASSGIDGTIRLWRRPEDKPQIFGPPQGVRGGAVWSVAFSGDGARLLAGGNDGLVRLWDIGTGQEVRDATPVAAAAPAAPAVALTTAELERGAALFRRCGPCHTVTPDGGNRAGPTLHNIFGRRMGSVDGYPYSPALRKGDIVWTAETVGDLFTRGPDVVTPGSKMPLQKLVSPEDREALIEYLKVVTQ
;
A
#
# COMPACT_ATOMS: atom_id res chain seq x y z
N MET A 1 -24.82 -20.80 -77.19
CA MET A 1 -24.05 -19.54 -77.22
C MET A 1 -24.74 -18.57 -76.27
N THR A 2 -23.97 -18.03 -75.32
CA THR A 2 -24.26 -16.94 -74.36
C THR A 2 -25.46 -17.07 -73.41
N LEU A 3 -25.18 -17.38 -72.14
CA LEU A 3 -25.90 -16.75 -71.02
C LEU A 3 -24.90 -16.19 -70.00
N ARG A 4 -25.17 -14.95 -69.61
CA ARG A 4 -24.35 -14.03 -68.82
C ARG A 4 -24.34 -14.45 -67.34
N GLN A 5 -23.18 -14.31 -66.71
CA GLN A 5 -23.02 -14.30 -65.27
C GLN A 5 -23.64 -13.02 -64.69
N THR A 6 -24.56 -13.18 -63.74
CA THR A 6 -24.97 -12.12 -62.80
C THR A 6 -24.24 -12.33 -61.48
N VAL A 7 -23.46 -11.33 -61.09
CA VAL A 7 -22.81 -11.22 -59.78
C VAL A 7 -23.87 -10.79 -58.76
N GLY A 8 -24.14 -11.64 -57.77
CA GLY A 8 -24.92 -11.29 -56.58
C GLY A 8 -23.97 -10.99 -55.42
N LEU A 9 -23.95 -9.73 -54.97
CA LEU A 9 -23.29 -9.31 -53.74
C LEU A 9 -24.07 -9.88 -52.54
N ALA A 10 -23.50 -10.80 -51.78
CA ALA A 10 -24.02 -11.21 -50.49
C ALA A 10 -23.43 -10.29 -49.40
N LEU A 11 -24.29 -9.48 -48.79
CA LEU A 11 -23.99 -8.65 -47.63
C LEU A 11 -23.86 -9.56 -46.40
N ALA A 12 -22.64 -9.79 -45.92
CA ALA A 12 -22.42 -10.49 -44.66
C ALA A 12 -22.60 -9.50 -43.49
N VAL A 13 -23.67 -9.69 -42.73
CA VAL A 13 -23.87 -9.03 -41.43
C VAL A 13 -22.86 -9.60 -40.45
N LEU A 14 -21.81 -8.85 -40.14
CA LEU A 14 -20.90 -9.15 -39.04
C LEU A 14 -21.58 -8.72 -37.72
N CYS A 15 -21.95 -9.71 -36.92
CA CYS A 15 -22.30 -9.53 -35.51
C CYS A 15 -21.23 -8.71 -34.81
N GLY A 16 -21.67 -7.69 -34.05
CA GLY A 16 -20.81 -6.80 -33.29
C GLY A 16 -19.89 -7.57 -32.35
N ALA A 17 -18.60 -7.57 -32.66
CA ALA A 17 -17.56 -7.91 -31.71
C ALA A 17 -17.54 -6.83 -30.62
N SER A 18 -17.82 -7.24 -29.38
CA SER A 18 -17.56 -6.44 -28.18
C SER A 18 -16.10 -6.00 -28.18
N LEU A 19 -15.89 -4.68 -28.12
CA LEU A 19 -14.55 -4.06 -28.03
C LEU A 19 -13.82 -4.54 -26.75
N PRO A 20 -12.48 -4.66 -26.77
CA PRO A 20 -11.70 -5.05 -25.60
C PRO A 20 -11.79 -4.01 -24.47
N VAL A 21 -11.71 -4.48 -23.23
CA VAL A 21 -11.85 -3.70 -22.00
C VAL A 21 -10.46 -3.28 -21.50
N GLN A 22 -10.22 -1.96 -21.49
CA GLN A 22 -9.03 -1.32 -20.90
C GLN A 22 -8.93 -1.58 -19.39
N ALA A 23 -7.73 -1.86 -18.86
CA ALA A 23 -7.59 -2.16 -17.41
C ALA A 23 -6.17 -2.05 -16.80
N GLN A 24 -5.37 -1.07 -17.21
CA GLN A 24 -4.22 -0.62 -16.42
C GLN A 24 -4.37 0.87 -16.14
N LEU A 25 -4.65 1.22 -14.88
CA LEU A 25 -4.74 2.61 -14.47
C LEU A 25 -3.32 3.11 -14.21
N ALA A 26 -2.73 3.72 -15.24
CA ALA A 26 -1.41 4.33 -15.18
C ALA A 26 -1.52 5.84 -14.99
N GLY A 27 -0.60 6.41 -14.22
CA GLY A 27 -0.52 7.86 -14.04
C GLY A 27 0.27 8.30 -12.80
N HIS A 28 0.37 7.44 -11.79
CA HIS A 28 1.26 7.68 -10.67
C HIS A 28 2.73 7.62 -11.09
N GLY A 29 3.53 8.54 -10.55
CA GLY A 29 4.98 8.64 -10.75
C GLY A 29 5.81 7.77 -9.81
N GLY A 30 5.16 6.92 -9.01
CA GLY A 30 5.80 6.04 -8.03
C GLY A 30 4.82 5.00 -7.47
N PRO A 31 5.29 4.13 -6.55
CA PRO A 31 4.51 3.03 -6.00
C PRO A 31 3.13 3.46 -5.50
N VAL A 32 2.10 2.71 -5.89
CA VAL A 32 0.73 2.96 -5.40
C VAL A 32 0.58 2.26 -4.06
N LYS A 33 0.47 3.05 -3.00
CA LYS A 33 0.41 2.55 -1.63
C LYS A 33 -1.00 2.21 -1.19
N ALA A 34 -1.99 2.93 -1.70
CA ALA A 34 -3.38 2.78 -1.27
C ALA A 34 -4.34 2.85 -2.45
N VAL A 35 -5.36 2.00 -2.42
CA VAL A 35 -6.48 2.02 -3.37
C VAL A 35 -7.80 1.84 -2.63
N ALA A 36 -8.85 2.51 -3.09
CA ALA A 36 -10.21 2.32 -2.59
C ALA A 36 -11.23 2.50 -3.73
N MET A 37 -12.42 1.91 -3.58
CA MET A 37 -13.48 1.98 -4.59
C MET A 37 -14.81 2.37 -3.95
N ALA A 38 -15.56 3.25 -4.60
CA ALA A 38 -16.92 3.56 -4.19
C ALA A 38 -17.86 2.39 -4.57
N PRO A 39 -18.72 1.91 -3.66
CA PRO A 39 -19.60 0.78 -3.97
C PRO A 39 -20.62 1.03 -5.09
N ALA A 40 -21.03 2.28 -5.32
CA ALA A 40 -22.15 2.62 -6.20
C ALA A 40 -21.75 3.22 -7.56
N GLU A 41 -20.61 3.89 -7.67
CA GLU A 41 -20.36 4.79 -8.81
C GLU A 41 -19.33 4.30 -9.83
N ASN A 42 -18.83 3.07 -9.70
CA ASN A 42 -17.74 2.57 -10.57
C ASN A 42 -16.57 3.58 -10.62
N ARG A 43 -16.26 4.18 -9.47
CA ARG A 43 -15.13 5.10 -9.28
C ARG A 43 -14.16 4.52 -8.28
N ALA A 44 -12.89 4.81 -8.48
CA ALA A 44 -11.84 4.47 -7.54
C ALA A 44 -11.00 5.69 -7.19
N VAL A 45 -10.27 5.58 -6.09
CA VAL A 45 -9.24 6.53 -5.68
C VAL A 45 -7.96 5.77 -5.37
N SER A 46 -6.81 6.35 -5.70
CA SER A 46 -5.50 5.82 -5.32
C SER A 46 -4.60 6.89 -4.72
N GLY A 47 -3.72 6.47 -3.82
CA GLY A 47 -2.69 7.29 -3.21
C GLY A 47 -1.31 6.67 -3.39
N SER A 48 -0.29 7.51 -3.61
CA SER A 48 1.05 7.06 -3.96
C SER A 48 2.16 7.81 -3.22
N PHE A 49 3.36 7.25 -3.30
CA PHE A 49 4.61 7.86 -2.88
C PHE A 49 4.99 9.11 -3.69
N ASP A 50 4.32 9.39 -4.81
CA ASP A 50 4.45 10.63 -5.57
C ASP A 50 3.65 11.81 -4.99
N TYR A 51 2.96 11.58 -3.86
CA TYR A 51 2.18 12.53 -3.08
C TYR A 51 0.83 12.90 -3.73
N ALA A 52 0.49 12.23 -4.83
CA ALA A 52 -0.75 12.44 -5.54
C ALA A 52 -1.88 11.58 -4.98
N VAL A 53 -3.08 12.13 -5.07
CA VAL A 53 -4.34 11.40 -4.95
C VAL A 53 -4.99 11.41 -6.33
N MET A 54 -5.24 10.24 -6.91
CA MET A 54 -5.86 10.12 -8.23
C MET A 54 -7.27 9.56 -8.11
N PHE A 55 -8.22 10.21 -8.77
CA PHE A 55 -9.58 9.71 -8.96
C PHE A 55 -9.69 9.03 -10.31
N TRP A 56 -10.41 7.92 -10.36
CA TRP A 56 -10.52 7.07 -11.55
C TRP A 56 -11.98 6.79 -11.89
N ASP A 57 -12.26 6.75 -13.18
CA ASP A 57 -13.45 6.16 -13.75
C ASP A 57 -13.13 4.71 -14.08
N MET A 58 -13.82 3.76 -13.45
CA MET A 58 -13.60 2.32 -13.66
C MET A 58 -14.38 1.75 -14.84
N LYS A 59 -15.23 2.55 -15.51
CA LYS A 59 -15.97 2.13 -16.70
C LYS A 59 -15.08 2.29 -17.92
N ASP A 60 -14.45 3.46 -18.00
CA ASP A 60 -13.55 3.83 -19.10
C ASP A 60 -12.07 3.68 -18.71
N THR A 61 -11.79 3.28 -17.46
CA THR A 61 -10.44 3.05 -16.90
C THR A 61 -9.47 4.20 -17.14
N ARG A 62 -9.92 5.41 -16.84
CA ARG A 62 -9.14 6.65 -17.03
C ARG A 62 -9.11 7.48 -15.77
N ALA A 63 -8.06 8.28 -15.61
CA ALA A 63 -8.00 9.28 -14.56
C ALA A 63 -9.08 10.35 -14.79
N LEU A 64 -9.84 10.66 -13.73
CA LEU A 64 -10.77 11.77 -13.65
C LEU A 64 -10.06 13.03 -13.14
N ALA A 65 -9.17 12.86 -12.17
CA ALA A 65 -8.41 13.95 -11.57
C ALA A 65 -7.11 13.42 -10.94
N THR A 66 -6.08 14.25 -10.92
CA THR A 66 -4.86 14.07 -10.13
C THR A 66 -4.72 15.28 -9.22
N LEU A 67 -4.82 15.05 -7.91
CA LEU A 67 -4.83 16.09 -6.90
C LEU A 67 -3.53 16.06 -6.09
N HIS A 68 -3.00 17.24 -5.81
CA HIS A 68 -1.81 17.44 -5.00
C HIS A 68 -2.13 18.40 -3.86
N GLY A 69 -1.74 18.04 -2.65
CA GLY A 69 -1.87 18.91 -1.47
C GLY A 69 -1.19 18.35 -0.24
N HIS A 70 -0.94 17.03 -0.21
CA HIS A 70 0.00 16.44 0.72
C HIS A 70 1.45 16.85 0.43
N LYS A 71 2.27 16.91 1.47
CA LYS A 71 3.70 17.26 1.40
C LYS A 71 4.61 16.04 1.43
N ALA A 72 4.02 14.85 1.50
CA ALA A 72 4.70 13.56 1.59
C ALA A 72 3.81 12.44 1.02
N ALA A 73 4.30 11.20 1.10
CA ALA A 73 3.64 10.02 0.55
C ALA A 73 2.22 9.84 1.10
N VAL A 74 1.28 9.52 0.21
CA VAL A 74 -0.09 9.16 0.59
C VAL A 74 -0.13 7.67 0.93
N ASN A 75 -0.52 7.36 2.16
CA ASN A 75 -0.44 6.02 2.74
C ASN A 75 -1.75 5.26 2.73
N ALA A 76 -2.86 5.96 2.85
CA ALA A 76 -4.19 5.38 2.85
C ALA A 76 -5.15 6.31 2.12
N VAL A 77 -6.14 5.72 1.47
CA VAL A 77 -7.25 6.45 0.85
C VAL A 77 -8.55 5.71 1.13
N GLN A 78 -9.65 6.43 1.21
CA GLN A 78 -10.98 5.85 1.32
C GLN A 78 -11.95 6.65 0.45
N MET A 79 -12.78 5.97 -0.33
CA MET A 79 -13.80 6.61 -1.16
C MET A 79 -15.15 6.56 -0.46
N LEU A 80 -15.83 7.70 -0.39
CA LEU A 80 -17.13 7.82 0.25
C LEU A 80 -18.27 7.63 -0.78
N PRO A 81 -19.48 7.24 -0.32
CA PRO A 81 -20.62 7.02 -1.22
C PRO A 81 -21.05 8.25 -2.02
N ASP A 82 -20.76 9.46 -1.53
CA ASP A 82 -21.07 10.73 -2.19
C ASP A 82 -20.05 11.13 -3.28
N GLY A 83 -19.04 10.29 -3.51
CA GLY A 83 -18.00 10.50 -4.50
C GLY A 83 -16.82 11.35 -4.01
N THR A 84 -16.83 11.82 -2.76
CA THR A 84 -15.65 12.40 -2.12
C THR A 84 -14.67 11.30 -1.68
N ALA A 85 -13.43 11.69 -1.37
CA ALA A 85 -12.44 10.74 -0.86
C ALA A 85 -11.60 11.33 0.26
N LEU A 86 -11.20 10.50 1.20
CA LEU A 86 -10.18 10.82 2.20
C LEU A 86 -8.81 10.30 1.76
N SER A 87 -7.76 10.99 2.15
CA SER A 87 -6.38 10.52 2.08
C SER A 87 -5.61 10.83 3.35
N ALA A 88 -4.71 9.93 3.75
CA ALA A 88 -3.81 10.08 4.88
C ALA A 88 -2.36 9.98 4.42
N SER A 89 -1.47 10.74 5.04
CA SER A 89 -0.11 10.93 4.53
C SER A 89 0.97 10.91 5.61
N ASP A 90 2.20 10.71 5.15
CA ASP A 90 3.43 10.82 5.91
C ASP A 90 3.63 12.22 6.54
N ASP A 91 2.94 13.24 6.03
CA ASP A 91 2.98 14.62 6.56
C ASP A 91 2.18 14.81 7.86
N GLY A 92 1.47 13.78 8.32
CA GLY A 92 0.69 13.82 9.56
C GLY A 92 -0.74 14.34 9.37
N ASP A 93 -1.12 14.70 8.15
CA ASP A 93 -2.43 15.24 7.83
C ASP A 93 -3.33 14.21 7.15
N ILE A 94 -4.63 14.44 7.29
CA ILE A 94 -5.69 13.78 6.51
C ILE A 94 -6.40 14.86 5.71
N LEU A 95 -6.71 14.57 4.45
CA LEU A 95 -7.39 15.50 3.55
C LEU A 95 -8.66 14.87 2.99
N LEU A 96 -9.73 15.65 2.90
CA LEU A 96 -10.98 15.30 2.22
C LEU A 96 -11.03 16.00 0.86
N TRP A 97 -11.37 15.27 -0.19
CA TRP A 97 -11.26 15.72 -1.57
C TRP A 97 -12.58 15.63 -2.32
N GLN A 98 -12.73 16.50 -3.30
CA GLN A 98 -13.69 16.37 -4.38
C GLN A 98 -12.93 16.39 -5.71
N ALA A 99 -13.25 15.48 -6.63
CA ALA A 99 -12.47 15.30 -7.86
C ALA A 99 -12.44 16.55 -8.75
N ASP A 100 -13.44 17.42 -8.68
CA ASP A 100 -13.55 18.65 -9.47
C ASP A 100 -12.91 19.88 -8.81
N ARG A 101 -12.23 19.69 -7.67
CA ARG A 101 -11.55 20.78 -6.93
C ARG A 101 -10.07 20.48 -6.75
N ALA A 102 -9.25 21.49 -7.02
CA ALA A 102 -7.81 21.42 -6.80
C ALA A 102 -7.44 21.39 -5.31
N GLU A 103 -8.15 22.18 -4.49
CA GLU A 103 -7.92 22.27 -3.05
C GLU A 103 -8.81 21.28 -2.28
N PRO A 104 -8.30 20.71 -1.16
CA PRO A 104 -9.09 19.81 -0.33
C PRO A 104 -10.29 20.53 0.31
N LEU A 105 -11.42 19.85 0.38
CA LEU A 105 -12.64 20.29 1.07
C LEU A 105 -12.40 20.49 2.57
N ARG A 106 -11.55 19.65 3.14
CA ARG A 106 -11.25 19.65 4.58
C ARG A 106 -9.86 19.10 4.86
N LYS A 107 -9.32 19.56 5.98
CA LYS A 107 -8.06 19.09 6.53
C LYS A 107 -8.24 18.71 8.00
N PHE A 108 -7.73 17.54 8.37
CA PHE A 108 -7.67 17.06 9.74
C PHE A 108 -6.19 17.01 10.15
N THR A 109 -5.83 17.81 11.15
CA THR A 109 -4.44 18.00 11.59
C THR A 109 -4.33 17.74 13.08
N GLY A 110 -3.25 17.08 13.51
CA GLY A 110 -2.91 16.93 14.92
C GLY A 110 -1.99 15.75 15.21
N HIS A 111 -1.93 14.76 14.33
CA HIS A 111 -0.96 13.67 14.45
C HIS A 111 0.47 14.22 14.39
N GLN A 112 1.35 13.65 15.21
CA GLN A 112 2.78 14.04 15.30
C GLN A 112 3.69 13.07 14.55
N GLY A 113 3.09 12.16 13.79
CA GLY A 113 3.74 11.14 13.01
C GLY A 113 2.93 10.84 11.75
N ARG A 114 3.46 9.95 10.92
CA ARG A 114 2.84 9.55 9.65
C ARG A 114 1.46 8.96 9.92
N VAL A 115 0.44 9.43 9.22
CA VAL A 115 -0.88 8.80 9.24
C VAL A 115 -0.88 7.71 8.18
N VAL A 116 -1.10 6.47 8.59
CA VAL A 116 -0.85 5.29 7.73
C VAL A 116 -2.10 4.49 7.40
N ALA A 117 -3.19 4.68 8.13
CA ALA A 117 -4.47 4.06 7.84
C ALA A 117 -5.65 4.98 8.18
N LEU A 118 -6.77 4.71 7.50
CA LEU A 118 -8.03 5.40 7.64
C LEU A 118 -9.17 4.39 7.66
N ASP A 119 -10.21 4.70 8.43
CA ASP A 119 -11.52 4.10 8.26
C ASP A 119 -12.61 5.15 8.56
N VAL A 120 -13.83 4.91 8.12
CA VAL A 120 -14.96 5.82 8.36
C VAL A 120 -16.08 5.07 9.05
N SER A 121 -16.71 5.72 10.01
CA SER A 121 -17.81 5.12 10.75
C SER A 121 -18.94 4.71 9.79
N PRO A 122 -19.74 3.69 10.15
CA PRO A 122 -20.90 3.29 9.33
C PRO A 122 -21.90 4.42 9.05
N SER A 123 -21.96 5.44 9.92
CA SER A 123 -22.79 6.62 9.70
C SER A 123 -22.22 7.61 8.68
N GLY A 124 -20.92 7.55 8.40
CA GLY A 124 -20.20 8.47 7.51
C GLY A 124 -19.69 9.75 8.19
N ASP A 125 -20.03 9.97 9.45
CA ASP A 125 -19.78 11.26 10.13
C ASP A 125 -18.45 11.31 10.89
N ILE A 126 -17.81 10.16 11.11
CA ILE A 126 -16.57 10.07 11.90
C ILE A 126 -15.48 9.44 11.05
N VAL A 127 -14.33 10.10 11.00
CA VAL A 127 -13.10 9.55 10.43
C VAL A 127 -12.26 8.95 11.55
N GLY A 128 -11.81 7.71 11.38
CA GLY A 128 -10.78 7.08 12.19
C GLY A 128 -9.44 7.16 11.48
N SER A 129 -8.37 7.42 12.23
CA SER A 129 -7.00 7.39 11.71
C SER A 129 -6.05 6.67 12.64
N ALA A 130 -5.07 5.97 12.07
CA ALA A 130 -3.95 5.37 12.80
C ALA A 130 -2.64 6.00 12.36
N ALA A 131 -1.75 6.26 13.32
CA ALA A 131 -0.50 6.93 13.03
C ALA A 131 0.70 6.38 13.81
N TRP A 132 1.88 6.72 13.28
CA TRP A 132 3.16 6.35 13.84
C TRP A 132 3.57 7.19 15.07
N ASP A 133 2.73 8.13 15.50
CA ASP A 133 2.87 8.80 16.81
C ASP A 133 2.39 7.91 17.98
N GLY A 134 2.01 6.66 17.70
CA GLY A 134 1.53 5.70 18.67
C GLY A 134 0.07 5.90 19.07
N THR A 135 -0.65 6.77 18.36
CA THR A 135 -2.06 7.04 18.61
C THR A 135 -2.94 6.64 17.43
N ALA A 136 -4.17 6.25 17.73
CA ALA A 136 -5.27 6.32 16.79
C ALA A 136 -6.25 7.42 17.24
N ARG A 137 -6.96 8.04 16.30
CA ARG A 137 -7.84 9.18 16.59
C ARG A 137 -9.13 9.10 15.83
N LEU A 138 -10.17 9.67 16.41
CA LEU A 138 -11.46 9.92 15.75
C LEU A 138 -11.63 11.40 15.50
N TRP A 139 -12.16 11.73 14.34
CA TRP A 139 -12.39 13.09 13.89
C TRP A 139 -13.82 13.27 13.41
N ASP A 140 -14.37 14.45 13.65
CA ASP A 140 -15.66 14.85 13.11
C ASP A 140 -15.49 15.21 11.62
N MET A 141 -16.18 14.47 10.73
CA MET A 141 -16.08 14.65 9.28
C MET A 141 -16.48 16.08 8.85
N ALA A 142 -17.47 16.66 9.51
CA ALA A 142 -18.07 17.93 9.13
C ALA A 142 -17.26 19.16 9.58
N SER A 143 -16.52 19.08 10.68
CA SER A 143 -15.72 20.18 11.23
C SER A 143 -14.23 19.98 11.03
N GLY A 144 -13.76 18.74 11.01
CA GLY A 144 -12.33 18.40 10.96
C GLY A 144 -11.70 18.30 12.35
N SER A 145 -12.50 18.41 13.41
CA SER A 145 -12.03 18.46 14.79
C SER A 145 -11.75 17.06 15.33
N GLU A 146 -10.72 16.91 16.15
CA GLU A 146 -10.47 15.68 16.90
C GLU A 146 -11.58 15.48 17.94
N ILE A 147 -12.30 14.36 17.85
CA ILE A 147 -13.32 13.95 18.81
C ILE A 147 -12.68 13.11 19.92
N ARG A 148 -11.74 12.24 19.54
CA ARG A 148 -11.19 11.24 20.44
C ARG A 148 -9.77 10.84 20.06
N ARG A 149 -9.01 10.47 21.08
CA ARG A 149 -7.67 9.92 20.98
C ARG A 149 -7.59 8.62 21.75
N PHE A 150 -7.03 7.59 21.12
CA PHE A 150 -6.76 6.30 21.73
C PHE A 150 -5.25 6.18 21.96
N GLU A 151 -4.87 6.08 23.24
CA GLU A 151 -3.48 5.96 23.68
C GLU A 151 -3.31 4.62 24.40
N GLY A 152 -2.18 3.94 24.16
CA GLY A 152 -1.85 2.70 24.85
C GLY A 152 -0.89 1.79 24.09
N HIS A 153 -0.85 1.87 22.77
CA HIS A 153 0.15 1.14 21.99
C HIS A 153 1.57 1.58 22.35
N GLN A 154 2.50 0.61 22.43
CA GLN A 154 3.91 0.83 22.78
C GLN A 154 4.79 1.01 21.54
N GLY A 155 4.22 1.58 20.48
CA GLY A 155 4.84 1.74 19.17
C GLY A 155 3.82 2.31 18.18
N SER A 156 4.20 2.38 16.91
CA SER A 156 3.34 2.85 15.84
C SER A 156 2.00 2.10 15.79
N VAL A 157 0.91 2.84 15.57
CA VAL A 157 -0.38 2.25 15.22
C VAL A 157 -0.44 2.17 13.70
N ASN A 158 -0.57 0.96 13.19
CA ASN A 158 -0.49 0.66 11.76
C ASN A 158 -1.87 0.63 11.10
N ASP A 159 -2.93 0.32 11.84
CA ASP A 159 -4.27 0.25 11.28
C ASP A 159 -5.38 0.59 12.30
N ILE A 160 -6.54 0.97 11.78
CA ILE A 160 -7.77 1.27 12.52
C ILE A 160 -8.99 0.74 11.76
N ALA A 161 -9.96 0.17 12.47
CA ALA A 161 -11.23 -0.26 11.87
C ALA A 161 -12.42 -0.01 12.80
N PHE A 162 -13.54 0.43 12.25
CA PHE A 162 -14.82 0.48 12.95
C PHE A 162 -15.55 -0.87 12.89
N SER A 163 -16.26 -1.20 13.97
CA SER A 163 -17.27 -2.25 13.92
C SER A 163 -18.45 -1.83 13.02
N PRO A 164 -19.20 -2.78 12.42
CA PRO A 164 -20.31 -2.47 11.52
C PRO A 164 -21.45 -1.65 12.17
N ASP A 165 -21.57 -1.70 13.49
CA ASP A 165 -22.52 -0.90 14.28
C ASP A 165 -21.94 0.45 14.74
N GLY A 166 -20.65 0.71 14.49
CA GLY A 166 -19.94 1.92 14.89
C GLY A 166 -19.65 2.04 16.40
N LEU A 167 -19.98 1.02 17.20
CA LEU A 167 -19.83 1.07 18.66
C LEU A 167 -18.41 0.79 19.12
N LEU A 168 -17.63 0.06 18.33
CA LEU A 168 -16.26 -0.34 18.63
C LEU A 168 -15.30 0.19 17.57
N VAL A 169 -14.06 0.42 18.03
CA VAL A 169 -12.91 0.66 17.18
C VAL A 169 -11.85 -0.37 17.52
N ALA A 170 -11.23 -0.98 16.51
CA ALA A 170 -10.05 -1.82 16.68
C ALA A 170 -8.82 -1.08 16.14
N THR A 171 -7.69 -1.19 16.82
CA THR A 171 -6.41 -0.60 16.39
C THR A 171 -5.32 -1.67 16.39
N ALA A 172 -4.51 -1.69 15.34
CA ALA A 172 -3.42 -2.66 15.16
C ALA A 172 -2.07 -1.97 15.37
N GLY A 173 -1.19 -2.54 16.19
CA GLY A 173 0.08 -1.91 16.56
C GLY A 173 1.32 -2.67 16.09
N TYR A 174 2.41 -1.93 15.88
CA TYR A 174 3.75 -2.49 15.71
C TYR A 174 4.24 -3.24 16.97
N ASP A 175 3.61 -2.99 18.12
CA ASP A 175 3.83 -3.69 19.39
C ASP A 175 3.24 -5.11 19.45
N ALA A 176 2.86 -5.67 18.30
CA ALA A 176 2.26 -7.00 18.13
C ALA A 176 0.90 -7.18 18.84
N THR A 177 0.21 -6.08 19.16
CA THR A 177 -1.11 -6.13 19.78
C THR A 177 -2.20 -5.55 18.89
N ILE A 178 -3.44 -6.01 19.13
CA ILE A 178 -4.65 -5.35 18.67
C ILE A 178 -5.40 -4.86 19.90
N ARG A 179 -5.81 -3.59 19.93
CA ARG A 179 -6.63 -3.04 21.01
C ARG A 179 -8.03 -2.78 20.50
N VAL A 180 -9.04 -3.12 21.30
CA VAL A 180 -10.44 -2.83 21.00
C VAL A 180 -10.96 -1.82 22.00
N TRP A 181 -11.59 -0.77 21.47
CA TRP A 181 -12.03 0.41 22.18
C TRP A 181 -13.52 0.57 22.00
N ARG A 182 -14.21 1.08 23.03
CA ARG A 182 -15.56 1.62 22.84
C ARG A 182 -15.44 3.00 22.20
N ALA A 183 -16.07 3.19 21.04
CA ALA A 183 -15.94 4.42 20.26
C ALA A 183 -16.46 5.66 21.01
N ALA A 184 -17.56 5.50 21.77
CA ALA A 184 -18.23 6.60 22.46
C ALA A 184 -17.36 7.27 23.54
N ASP A 185 -16.70 6.47 24.39
CA ASP A 185 -15.99 6.93 25.58
C ASP A 185 -14.47 6.64 25.57
N GLY A 186 -13.97 5.93 24.55
CA GLY A 186 -12.56 5.64 24.33
C GLY A 186 -11.96 4.66 25.33
N VAL A 187 -12.80 3.96 26.08
CA VAL A 187 -12.33 2.95 27.01
C VAL A 187 -11.85 1.74 26.22
N GLN A 188 -10.61 1.31 26.47
CA GLN A 188 -10.12 0.03 26.00
C GLN A 188 -10.88 -1.10 26.70
N ILE A 189 -11.51 -1.97 25.93
CA ILE A 189 -12.27 -3.11 26.44
C ILE A 189 -11.54 -4.45 26.25
N ARG A 190 -10.63 -4.52 25.27
CA ARG A 190 -9.79 -5.71 25.00
C ARG A 190 -8.40 -5.32 24.54
N GLU A 191 -7.46 -6.20 24.82
CA GLU A 191 -6.14 -6.25 24.22
C GLU A 191 -5.92 -7.69 23.74
N LEU A 192 -5.72 -7.87 22.45
CA LEU A 192 -5.55 -9.17 21.81
C LEU A 192 -4.06 -9.37 21.53
N ARG A 193 -3.53 -10.50 21.99
CA ARG A 193 -2.12 -10.90 21.84
C ARG A 193 -2.06 -12.27 21.21
N GLY A 194 -1.14 -12.44 20.26
CA GLY A 194 -0.90 -13.72 19.61
C GLY A 194 0.03 -13.61 18.41
N HIS A 195 0.01 -12.48 17.69
CA HIS A 195 1.01 -12.20 16.66
C HIS A 195 2.43 -12.13 17.24
N ASP A 196 3.41 -12.68 16.52
CA ASP A 196 4.81 -12.71 16.94
C ASP A 196 5.57 -11.42 16.62
N PHE A 197 5.04 -10.64 15.67
CA PHE A 197 5.57 -9.35 15.23
C PHE A 197 4.43 -8.33 15.04
N GLY A 198 4.79 -7.10 14.66
CA GLY A 198 3.83 -6.01 14.45
C GLY A 198 2.64 -6.39 13.57
N VAL A 199 1.46 -5.94 13.97
CA VAL A 199 0.20 -6.14 13.24
C VAL A 199 0.05 -4.99 12.24
N ASN A 200 -0.13 -5.31 10.97
CA ASN A 200 -0.16 -4.32 9.88
C ASN A 200 -1.57 -3.93 9.47
N ALA A 201 -2.52 -4.86 9.57
CA ALA A 201 -3.89 -4.65 9.13
C ALA A 201 -4.90 -5.28 10.09
N VAL A 202 -6.08 -4.67 10.23
CA VAL A 202 -7.20 -5.18 11.03
C VAL A 202 -8.54 -4.80 10.40
N LEU A 203 -9.52 -5.71 10.44
CA LEU A 203 -10.90 -5.40 10.07
C LEU A 203 -11.91 -6.20 10.88
N PHE A 204 -13.12 -5.66 11.04
CA PHE A 204 -14.26 -6.39 11.58
C PHE A 204 -14.97 -7.19 10.49
N SER A 205 -15.43 -8.38 10.84
CA SER A 205 -16.45 -9.13 10.10
C SER A 205 -17.78 -8.35 10.01
N HIS A 206 -18.63 -8.68 9.02
CA HIS A 206 -19.91 -7.99 8.78
C HIS A 206 -20.89 -8.00 9.96
N ASP A 207 -20.83 -9.01 10.82
CA ASP A 207 -21.67 -9.10 12.03
C ASP A 207 -21.00 -8.48 13.27
N GLY A 208 -19.76 -8.01 13.16
CA GLY A 208 -18.99 -7.42 14.25
C GLY A 208 -18.51 -8.41 15.31
N THR A 209 -18.81 -9.70 15.19
CA THR A 209 -18.49 -10.72 16.20
C THR A 209 -17.03 -11.18 16.13
N ARG A 210 -16.41 -11.04 14.96
CA ARG A 210 -15.01 -11.41 14.71
C ARG A 210 -14.17 -10.24 14.24
N LEU A 211 -12.90 -10.24 14.65
CA LEU A 211 -11.83 -9.43 14.06
C LEU A 211 -10.91 -10.31 13.22
N ILE A 212 -10.41 -9.77 12.11
CA ILE A 212 -9.40 -10.39 11.26
C ILE A 212 -8.19 -9.45 11.25
N SER A 213 -6.99 -9.99 11.47
CA SER A 213 -5.75 -9.22 11.46
C SER A 213 -4.69 -9.84 10.57
N GLY A 214 -3.85 -9.01 9.95
CA GLY A 214 -2.72 -9.41 9.14
C GLY A 214 -1.41 -8.92 9.74
N GLY A 215 -0.44 -9.81 9.93
CA GLY A 215 0.79 -9.53 10.65
C GLY A 215 2.04 -9.45 9.78
N THR A 216 3.08 -8.85 10.36
CA THR A 216 4.47 -8.95 9.88
C THR A 216 5.01 -10.37 10.04
N ASP A 217 4.39 -11.16 10.92
CA ASP A 217 4.65 -12.60 11.12
C ASP A 217 4.07 -13.50 10.02
N GLU A 218 3.67 -12.91 8.88
CA GLU A 218 3.17 -13.61 7.69
C GLU A 218 1.82 -14.32 7.90
N SER A 219 1.23 -14.18 9.09
CA SER A 219 -0.02 -14.82 9.47
C SER A 219 -1.21 -13.86 9.32
N ILE A 220 -2.37 -14.44 9.07
CA ILE A 220 -3.65 -13.79 9.27
C ILE A 220 -4.30 -14.47 10.47
N ARG A 221 -4.85 -13.71 11.42
CA ARG A 221 -5.49 -14.28 12.62
C ARG A 221 -6.92 -13.82 12.74
N LEU A 222 -7.77 -14.74 13.17
CA LEU A 222 -9.18 -14.53 13.43
C LEU A 222 -9.42 -14.53 14.94
N TRP A 223 -10.16 -13.56 15.43
CA TRP A 223 -10.38 -13.34 16.86
C TRP A 223 -11.86 -13.27 17.18
N ASP A 224 -12.25 -13.82 18.32
CA ASP A 224 -13.57 -13.62 18.93
C ASP A 224 -13.54 -12.28 19.68
N VAL A 225 -14.36 -11.32 19.25
CA VAL A 225 -14.36 -9.95 19.80
C VAL A 225 -14.82 -9.94 21.25
N GLU A 226 -15.85 -10.73 21.58
CA GLU A 226 -16.44 -10.76 22.90
C GLU A 226 -15.48 -11.41 23.91
N LYS A 227 -14.95 -12.58 23.55
CA LYS A 227 -14.04 -13.36 24.41
C LYS A 227 -12.63 -12.79 24.44
N GLY A 228 -12.22 -12.07 23.40
CA GLY A 228 -10.86 -11.57 23.25
C GLY A 228 -9.83 -12.67 23.02
N THR A 229 -10.24 -13.79 22.41
CA THR A 229 -9.40 -14.96 22.18
C THR A 229 -9.21 -15.20 20.69
N GLU A 230 -8.04 -15.70 20.32
CA GLU A 230 -7.79 -16.21 18.97
C GLU A 230 -8.70 -17.42 18.68
N ILE A 231 -9.34 -17.41 17.52
CA ILE A 231 -10.13 -18.53 16.99
C ILE A 231 -9.23 -19.40 16.12
N GLN A 232 -8.46 -18.79 15.22
CA GLN A 232 -7.66 -19.50 14.22
C GLN A 232 -6.57 -18.60 13.63
N ALA A 233 -5.40 -19.18 13.35
CA ALA A 233 -4.39 -18.61 12.47
C ALA A 233 -4.50 -19.22 11.06
N LEU A 234 -4.46 -18.36 10.04
CA LEU A 234 -4.45 -18.68 8.62
C LEU A 234 -3.07 -18.39 8.07
N LEU A 235 -2.42 -19.42 7.54
CA LEU A 235 -1.06 -19.35 7.04
C LEU A 235 -1.02 -19.44 5.51
N GLY A 236 0.03 -18.88 4.92
CA GLY A 236 0.40 -19.19 3.55
C GLY A 236 0.96 -18.04 2.75
N HIS A 237 0.78 -16.79 3.19
CA HIS A 237 1.59 -15.68 2.66
C HIS A 237 3.08 -15.98 2.90
N LYS A 238 3.94 -15.58 1.96
CA LYS A 238 5.40 -15.75 2.05
C LYS A 238 6.05 -14.41 2.35
N GLY A 239 5.81 -13.92 3.56
CA GLY A 239 6.20 -12.59 4.02
C GLY A 239 5.02 -11.79 4.57
N PRO A 240 5.28 -10.58 5.11
CA PRO A 240 4.28 -9.73 5.74
C PRO A 240 2.98 -9.57 4.95
N VAL A 241 1.87 -9.70 5.66
CA VAL A 241 0.54 -9.29 5.20
C VAL A 241 0.47 -7.77 5.35
N LEU A 242 0.15 -7.08 4.27
CA LEU A 242 0.22 -5.61 4.19
C LEU A 242 -1.16 -4.96 4.27
N SER A 243 -2.19 -5.59 3.70
CA SER A 243 -3.54 -5.04 3.67
C SER A 243 -4.59 -6.15 3.73
N LEU A 244 -5.74 -5.80 4.31
CA LEU A 244 -6.95 -6.60 4.33
C LEU A 244 -8.11 -5.78 3.77
N ALA A 245 -8.98 -6.42 3.00
CA ALA A 245 -10.22 -5.83 2.51
C ALA A 245 -11.39 -6.76 2.79
N ARG A 246 -12.47 -6.22 3.36
CA ARG A 246 -13.69 -6.99 3.59
C ARG A 246 -14.44 -7.18 2.28
N ALA A 247 -14.91 -8.39 2.00
CA ALA A 247 -15.77 -8.62 0.84
C ALA A 247 -17.08 -7.82 1.04
N PRO A 248 -17.68 -7.22 0.00
CA PRO A 248 -18.89 -6.40 0.17
C PRO A 248 -20.10 -7.20 0.64
N ARG A 249 -20.09 -8.52 0.40
CA ARG A 249 -21.14 -9.46 0.82
C ARG A 249 -20.54 -10.76 1.33
N GLY A 250 -21.19 -11.35 2.32
CA GLY A 250 -20.80 -12.62 2.92
C GLY A 250 -19.62 -12.49 3.89
N PRO A 251 -19.12 -13.62 4.43
CA PRO A 251 -18.08 -13.63 5.47
C PRO A 251 -16.65 -13.51 4.94
N GLY A 252 -16.49 -13.34 3.63
CA GLY A 252 -15.18 -13.38 2.97
C GLY A 252 -14.38 -12.09 3.10
N PHE A 253 -13.09 -12.18 2.76
CA PHE A 253 -12.17 -11.05 2.72
C PHE A 253 -11.03 -11.33 1.74
N ALA A 254 -10.29 -10.29 1.37
CA ALA A 254 -9.04 -10.39 0.63
C ALA A 254 -7.87 -9.94 1.50
N SER A 255 -6.71 -10.54 1.30
CA SER A 255 -5.44 -10.13 1.89
C SER A 255 -4.40 -9.92 0.81
N SER A 256 -3.51 -8.95 1.00
CA SER A 256 -2.36 -8.74 0.11
C SER A 256 -1.06 -8.69 0.90
N GLY A 257 0.06 -9.01 0.26
CA GLY A 257 1.33 -9.15 0.97
C GLY A 257 2.55 -8.71 0.16
N ILE A 258 3.69 -8.71 0.86
CA ILE A 258 5.01 -8.46 0.26
C ILE A 258 5.37 -9.50 -0.81
N ASP A 259 4.76 -10.69 -0.72
CA ASP A 259 4.96 -11.80 -1.65
C ASP A 259 4.39 -11.54 -3.05
N GLY A 260 3.76 -10.37 -3.24
CA GLY A 260 3.17 -9.95 -4.49
C GLY A 260 1.85 -10.64 -4.81
N THR A 261 1.26 -11.33 -3.84
CA THR A 261 -0.01 -12.05 -4.01
C THR A 261 -1.17 -11.35 -3.34
N ILE A 262 -2.35 -11.53 -3.92
CA ILE A 262 -3.63 -11.26 -3.29
C ILE A 262 -4.30 -12.61 -3.05
N ARG A 263 -4.82 -12.82 -1.84
CA ARG A 263 -5.54 -14.04 -1.46
C ARG A 263 -6.97 -13.70 -1.14
N LEU A 264 -7.91 -14.34 -1.83
CA LEU A 264 -9.33 -14.23 -1.59
C LEU A 264 -9.81 -15.41 -0.75
N TRP A 265 -10.34 -15.10 0.42
CA TRP A 265 -10.90 -16.04 1.37
C TRP A 265 -12.42 -15.92 1.27
N ARG A 266 -13.11 -16.91 0.71
CA ARG A 266 -14.59 -16.91 0.66
C ARG A 266 -15.19 -17.06 2.05
N ARG A 267 -14.52 -17.86 2.87
CA ARG A 267 -14.64 -17.92 4.32
C ARG A 267 -13.24 -18.00 4.92
N PRO A 268 -13.03 -17.57 6.17
CA PRO A 268 -11.73 -17.70 6.84
C PRO A 268 -11.20 -19.13 6.83
N GLU A 269 -12.08 -20.13 6.90
CA GLU A 269 -11.72 -21.54 7.02
C GLU A 269 -11.41 -22.19 5.65
N ASP A 270 -11.72 -21.52 4.54
CA ASP A 270 -11.54 -22.05 3.20
C ASP A 270 -10.10 -21.89 2.70
N LYS A 271 -9.69 -22.75 1.76
CA LYS A 271 -8.45 -22.51 1.00
C LYS A 271 -8.61 -21.26 0.14
N PRO A 272 -7.67 -20.30 0.19
CA PRO A 272 -7.82 -19.06 -0.55
C PRO A 272 -7.60 -19.27 -2.05
N GLN A 273 -8.36 -18.53 -2.86
CA GLN A 273 -8.02 -18.29 -4.27
C GLN A 273 -6.89 -17.27 -4.33
N ILE A 274 -5.84 -17.53 -5.11
CA ILE A 274 -4.64 -16.70 -5.18
C ILE A 274 -4.62 -15.97 -6.51
N PHE A 275 -4.41 -14.66 -6.46
CA PHE A 275 -4.18 -13.76 -7.59
C PHE A 275 -2.76 -13.20 -7.47
N GLY A 276 -2.13 -12.89 -8.59
CA GLY A 276 -0.75 -12.43 -8.65
C GLY A 276 0.09 -13.23 -9.65
N PRO A 277 1.42 -13.07 -9.63
CA PRO A 277 2.30 -13.77 -10.56
C PRO A 277 2.23 -15.30 -10.32
N PRO A 278 2.54 -16.11 -11.36
CA PRO A 278 2.59 -17.56 -11.22
C PRO A 278 3.45 -18.00 -10.04
N GLN A 279 3.08 -19.11 -9.41
CA GLN A 279 3.79 -19.61 -8.23
C GLN A 279 5.29 -19.78 -8.52
N GLY A 280 6.14 -19.10 -7.74
CA GLY A 280 7.60 -19.11 -7.93
C GLY A 280 8.15 -17.94 -8.76
N VAL A 281 7.29 -17.14 -9.39
CA VAL A 281 7.66 -15.87 -10.03
C VAL A 281 7.47 -14.75 -9.00
N ARG A 282 8.52 -13.96 -8.74
CA ARG A 282 8.46 -12.85 -7.79
C ARG A 282 7.70 -11.66 -8.41
N GLY A 283 6.61 -11.26 -7.76
CA GLY A 283 5.93 -9.99 -8.01
C GLY A 283 6.43 -8.92 -7.04
N GLY A 284 6.27 -7.65 -7.42
CA GLY A 284 6.44 -6.54 -6.47
C GLY A 284 5.38 -6.61 -5.36
N ALA A 285 5.66 -5.98 -4.22
CA ALA A 285 4.74 -5.96 -3.09
C ALA A 285 3.36 -5.39 -3.49
N VAL A 286 2.29 -6.01 -2.99
CA VAL A 286 0.92 -5.49 -3.14
C VAL A 286 0.53 -4.82 -1.82
N TRP A 287 0.68 -3.50 -1.78
CA TRP A 287 0.51 -2.68 -0.58
C TRP A 287 -0.95 -2.56 -0.14
N SER A 288 -1.87 -2.54 -1.10
CA SER A 288 -3.28 -2.32 -0.83
C SER A 288 -4.14 -3.11 -1.80
N VAL A 289 -5.25 -3.63 -1.28
CA VAL A 289 -6.27 -4.33 -2.03
C VAL A 289 -7.65 -3.76 -1.67
N ALA A 290 -8.56 -3.68 -2.63
CA ALA A 290 -9.95 -3.28 -2.42
C ALA A 290 -10.90 -4.10 -3.30
N PHE A 291 -12.13 -4.31 -2.85
CA PHE A 291 -13.19 -4.91 -3.67
C PHE A 291 -13.92 -3.85 -4.50
N SER A 292 -14.45 -4.27 -5.65
CA SER A 292 -15.55 -3.54 -6.27
C SER A 292 -16.84 -3.67 -5.47
N GLY A 293 -17.73 -2.68 -5.55
CA GLY A 293 -18.98 -2.65 -4.79
C GLY A 293 -19.90 -3.85 -5.02
N ASP A 294 -19.88 -4.40 -6.22
CA ASP A 294 -20.60 -5.62 -6.59
C ASP A 294 -19.91 -6.92 -6.13
N GLY A 295 -18.66 -6.84 -5.68
CA GLY A 295 -17.83 -7.96 -5.27
C GLY A 295 -17.34 -8.83 -6.42
N ALA A 296 -17.42 -8.35 -7.67
CA ALA A 296 -16.97 -9.09 -8.85
C ALA A 296 -15.46 -8.93 -9.14
N ARG A 297 -14.83 -7.86 -8.62
CA ARG A 297 -13.44 -7.51 -8.93
C ARG A 297 -12.61 -7.15 -7.70
N LEU A 298 -11.30 -7.30 -7.83
CA LEU A 298 -10.28 -6.82 -6.89
C LEU A 298 -9.43 -5.75 -7.55
N LEU A 299 -9.27 -4.62 -6.87
CA LEU A 299 -8.35 -3.56 -7.21
C LEU A 299 -7.11 -3.68 -6.34
N ALA A 300 -5.91 -3.50 -6.90
CA ALA A 300 -4.67 -3.63 -6.16
C ALA A 300 -3.63 -2.60 -6.57
N GLY A 301 -2.95 -2.02 -5.58
CA GLY A 301 -1.81 -1.10 -5.76
C GLY A 301 -0.50 -1.74 -5.27
N GLY A 302 0.60 -1.46 -5.96
CA GLY A 302 1.89 -2.08 -5.68
C GLY A 302 3.11 -1.23 -6.07
N ASN A 303 4.27 -1.88 -6.09
CA ASN A 303 5.57 -1.25 -6.37
C ASN A 303 5.75 -0.71 -7.78
N ASP A 304 4.98 -1.17 -8.76
CA ASP A 304 5.15 -0.85 -10.16
C ASP A 304 4.45 0.46 -10.59
N GLY A 305 3.87 1.20 -9.62
CA GLY A 305 3.13 2.43 -9.88
C GLY A 305 1.79 2.20 -10.59
N LEU A 306 1.35 0.94 -10.70
CA LEU A 306 0.11 0.58 -11.36
C LEU A 306 -0.98 0.29 -10.34
N VAL A 307 -2.21 0.62 -10.73
CA VAL A 307 -3.38 -0.01 -10.15
C VAL A 307 -3.87 -1.11 -11.08
N ARG A 308 -3.88 -2.34 -10.58
CA ARG A 308 -4.28 -3.55 -11.31
C ARG A 308 -5.69 -3.95 -10.93
N LEU A 309 -6.42 -4.49 -11.89
CA LEU A 309 -7.79 -4.96 -11.71
C LEU A 309 -7.85 -6.47 -12.02
N TRP A 310 -8.45 -7.24 -11.12
CA TRP A 310 -8.64 -8.68 -11.27
C TRP A 310 -10.12 -9.00 -11.27
N ASP A 311 -10.53 -9.88 -12.17
CA ASP A 311 -11.87 -10.46 -12.16
C ASP A 311 -11.88 -11.70 -11.25
N ILE A 312 -12.74 -11.68 -10.23
CA ILE A 312 -12.78 -12.74 -9.22
C ILE A 312 -13.29 -14.07 -9.81
N GLY A 313 -14.27 -13.99 -10.71
CA GLY A 313 -14.93 -15.18 -11.29
C GLY A 313 -13.98 -15.99 -12.17
N THR A 314 -13.19 -15.31 -13.00
CA THR A 314 -12.22 -15.91 -13.92
C THR A 314 -10.85 -16.13 -13.28
N GLY A 315 -10.51 -15.37 -12.23
CA GLY A 315 -9.18 -15.39 -11.63
C GLY A 315 -8.12 -14.64 -12.45
N GLN A 316 -8.50 -13.96 -13.54
CA GLN A 316 -7.57 -13.30 -14.43
C GLN A 316 -7.45 -11.81 -14.13
N GLU A 317 -6.23 -11.30 -14.31
CA GLU A 317 -6.02 -9.86 -14.39
C GLU A 317 -6.76 -9.37 -15.64
N VAL A 318 -7.60 -8.35 -15.48
CA VAL A 318 -8.23 -7.68 -16.61
C VAL A 318 -7.08 -6.98 -17.35
N ARG A 319 -6.67 -7.52 -18.49
CA ARG A 319 -5.57 -7.00 -19.32
C ARG A 319 -6.07 -6.67 -20.72
N ASP A 320 -5.52 -5.60 -21.27
CA ASP A 320 -5.56 -5.37 -22.72
C ASP A 320 -4.44 -6.14 -23.43
N ALA A 321 -4.78 -6.68 -24.60
CA ALA A 321 -3.82 -7.14 -25.59
C ALA A 321 -3.39 -5.97 -26.49
N THR A 322 -2.36 -5.22 -26.10
CA THR A 322 -1.40 -4.65 -27.06
C THR A 322 -0.03 -4.44 -26.39
N PRO A 323 1.09 -4.86 -27.00
CA PRO A 323 2.41 -4.63 -26.45
C PRO A 323 2.76 -3.14 -26.55
N VAL A 324 3.08 -2.50 -25.43
CA VAL A 324 3.82 -1.24 -25.47
C VAL A 324 5.18 -1.57 -26.09
N ALA A 325 5.55 -0.85 -27.16
CA ALA A 325 6.84 -0.98 -27.80
C ALA A 325 7.94 -0.96 -26.73
N ALA A 326 8.74 -2.04 -26.70
CA ALA A 326 9.81 -2.20 -25.74
C ALA A 326 10.70 -0.95 -25.73
N ALA A 327 10.78 -0.30 -24.57
CA ALA A 327 11.96 0.46 -24.24
C ALA A 327 13.17 -0.48 -24.42
N ALA A 328 14.25 0.04 -25.02
CA ALA A 328 15.43 -0.72 -25.39
C ALA A 328 15.82 -1.72 -24.29
N PRO A 329 16.15 -2.98 -24.63
CA PRO A 329 16.37 -4.02 -23.64
C PRO A 329 17.48 -3.58 -22.68
N ALA A 330 17.14 -3.46 -21.40
CA ALA A 330 18.13 -3.44 -20.35
C ALA A 330 18.95 -4.72 -20.47
N ALA A 331 20.28 -4.58 -20.34
CA ALA A 331 21.22 -5.70 -20.37
C ALA A 331 20.74 -6.83 -19.44
N PRO A 332 20.95 -8.11 -19.81
CA PRO A 332 20.38 -9.23 -19.08
C PRO A 332 20.83 -9.19 -17.63
N ALA A 333 19.86 -8.98 -16.73
CA ALA A 333 20.07 -9.14 -15.30
C ALA A 333 20.39 -10.62 -15.05
N VAL A 334 21.54 -10.86 -14.42
CA VAL A 334 21.87 -12.19 -13.90
C VAL A 334 20.79 -12.56 -12.89
N ALA A 335 20.12 -13.69 -13.11
CA ALA A 335 19.07 -14.17 -12.21
C ALA A 335 19.72 -14.61 -10.88
N LEU A 336 19.53 -13.80 -9.84
CA LEU A 336 20.00 -14.11 -8.48
C LEU A 336 19.16 -15.21 -7.84
N THR A 337 19.75 -15.96 -6.92
CA THR A 337 19.05 -16.98 -6.16
C THR A 337 18.14 -16.36 -5.10
N THR A 338 17.11 -17.10 -4.71
CA THR A 338 16.16 -16.69 -3.66
C THR A 338 16.87 -16.30 -2.34
N ALA A 339 17.92 -17.03 -1.98
CA ALA A 339 18.68 -16.85 -0.76
C ALA A 339 19.51 -15.55 -0.76
N GLU A 340 20.07 -15.14 -1.89
CA GLU A 340 20.85 -13.90 -2.01
C GLU A 340 19.98 -12.66 -1.83
N LEU A 341 18.77 -12.67 -2.39
CA LEU A 341 17.81 -11.57 -2.19
C LEU A 341 17.22 -11.55 -0.77
N GLU A 342 17.00 -12.70 -0.14
CA GLU A 342 16.58 -12.77 1.27
C GLU A 342 17.64 -12.22 2.22
N ARG A 343 18.91 -12.53 1.93
CA ARG A 343 20.08 -11.97 2.63
C ARG A 343 20.15 -10.45 2.46
N GLY A 344 20.00 -9.94 1.23
CA GLY A 344 19.95 -8.50 0.95
C GLY A 344 18.80 -7.79 1.64
N ALA A 345 17.61 -8.39 1.64
CA ALA A 345 16.44 -7.88 2.34
C ALA A 345 16.64 -7.83 3.87
N ALA A 346 17.29 -8.85 4.45
CA ALA A 346 17.62 -8.88 5.87
C ALA A 346 18.60 -7.76 6.26
N LEU A 347 19.57 -7.45 5.41
CA LEU A 347 20.50 -6.34 5.60
C LEU A 347 19.80 -4.98 5.45
N PHE A 348 18.93 -4.84 4.45
CA PHE A 348 18.14 -3.62 4.24
C PHE A 348 17.24 -3.31 5.44
N ARG A 349 16.54 -4.31 6.00
CA ARG A 349 15.70 -4.15 7.21
C ARG A 349 16.48 -3.63 8.42
N ARG A 350 17.78 -3.88 8.49
CA ARG A 350 18.67 -3.40 9.56
C ARG A 350 19.25 -2.00 9.27
N CYS A 351 19.16 -1.53 8.03
CA CYS A 351 19.67 -0.24 7.60
C CYS A 351 18.73 0.89 8.07
N GLY A 352 18.90 1.33 9.32
CA GLY A 352 18.17 2.46 9.91
C GLY A 352 18.07 3.75 9.05
N PRO A 353 19.04 4.09 8.17
CA PRO A 353 18.95 5.21 7.21
C PRO A 353 18.02 5.00 6.00
N CYS A 354 17.68 3.75 5.66
CA CYS A 354 16.71 3.43 4.59
C CYS A 354 15.25 3.60 5.06
N HIS A 355 15.06 3.91 6.34
CA HIS A 355 13.82 4.28 6.99
C HIS A 355 14.11 5.56 7.80
N THR A 356 13.14 6.26 8.42
CA THR A 356 13.53 7.34 9.35
C THR A 356 12.57 7.48 10.53
N VAL A 357 13.19 7.59 11.72
CA VAL A 357 12.78 8.31 12.93
C VAL A 357 13.99 9.16 13.39
N THR A 358 13.79 10.35 13.97
CA THR A 358 14.84 11.19 14.58
C THR A 358 14.71 11.29 16.11
N PRO A 359 15.77 11.74 16.82
CA PRO A 359 15.77 11.89 18.29
C PRO A 359 14.86 12.98 18.86
N ASP A 360 14.30 13.87 18.03
CA ASP A 360 13.27 14.86 18.37
C ASP A 360 11.85 14.39 17.96
N GLY A 361 11.71 13.15 17.46
CA GLY A 361 10.45 12.62 16.94
C GLY A 361 10.08 13.10 15.53
N GLY A 362 10.87 13.98 14.90
CA GLY A 362 10.62 14.53 13.56
C GLY A 362 11.10 13.66 12.38
N ASN A 363 10.20 12.97 11.68
CA ASN A 363 10.52 12.29 10.41
C ASN A 363 11.18 13.23 9.39
N ARG A 364 12.46 13.02 9.09
CA ARG A 364 13.12 13.57 7.89
C ARG A 364 13.78 12.43 7.13
N ALA A 365 12.99 11.77 6.29
CA ALA A 365 13.50 10.79 5.34
C ALA A 365 14.71 11.35 4.59
N GLY A 366 15.71 10.49 4.33
CA GLY A 366 16.68 10.76 3.28
C GLY A 366 15.97 10.94 1.92
N PRO A 367 16.70 11.38 0.88
CA PRO A 367 16.10 11.48 -0.46
C PRO A 367 15.51 10.13 -0.86
N THR A 368 14.34 10.15 -1.52
CA THR A 368 13.64 8.95 -2.01
C THR A 368 14.62 8.01 -2.69
N LEU A 369 14.57 6.72 -2.36
CA LEU A 369 15.41 5.74 -3.04
C LEU A 369 14.91 5.44 -4.46
N HIS A 370 13.77 6.00 -4.90
CA HIS A 370 13.27 5.80 -6.26
C HIS A 370 14.28 6.26 -7.33
N ASN A 371 14.48 5.43 -8.34
CA ASN A 371 15.49 5.51 -9.38
C ASN A 371 16.87 5.93 -8.83
N ILE A 372 17.29 5.35 -7.70
CA ILE A 372 18.59 5.72 -7.11
C ILE A 372 19.73 5.36 -8.05
N PHE A 373 19.73 4.18 -8.67
CA PHE A 373 20.82 3.78 -9.55
C PHE A 373 20.80 4.58 -10.86
N GLY A 374 21.94 5.21 -11.17
CA GLY A 374 22.09 6.14 -12.30
C GLY A 374 21.79 7.60 -11.94
N ARG A 375 21.26 7.89 -10.74
CA ARG A 375 20.99 9.26 -10.30
C ARG A 375 22.22 9.90 -9.68
N ARG A 376 22.47 11.17 -10.01
CA ARG A 376 23.54 11.96 -9.38
C ARG A 376 23.21 12.22 -7.91
N MET A 377 24.17 12.03 -7.02
CA MET A 377 24.02 12.43 -5.62
C MET A 377 23.81 13.94 -5.55
N GLY A 378 22.98 14.41 -4.61
CA GLY A 378 22.73 15.84 -4.49
C GLY A 378 21.76 16.43 -5.52
N SER A 379 21.07 15.60 -6.33
CA SER A 379 20.22 16.06 -7.43
C SER A 379 18.72 16.10 -7.12
N VAL A 380 18.30 15.76 -5.91
CA VAL A 380 16.88 15.83 -5.53
C VAL A 380 16.51 17.28 -5.21
N ASP A 381 15.62 17.84 -6.02
CA ASP A 381 15.15 19.21 -5.84
C ASP A 381 14.50 19.41 -4.47
N GLY A 382 14.81 20.54 -3.84
CA GLY A 382 14.32 20.89 -2.50
C GLY A 382 15.02 20.18 -1.34
N TYR A 383 15.89 19.20 -1.57
CA TYR A 383 16.61 18.53 -0.49
C TYR A 383 17.88 19.31 -0.07
N PRO A 384 18.12 19.54 1.24
CA PRO A 384 19.21 20.40 1.72
C PRO A 384 20.57 19.68 1.72
N TYR A 385 21.07 19.33 0.54
CA TYR A 385 22.41 18.76 0.37
C TYR A 385 23.51 19.78 0.71
N SER A 386 24.65 19.28 1.21
CA SER A 386 25.83 20.12 1.40
C SER A 386 26.34 20.69 0.07
N PRO A 387 27.02 21.85 0.08
CA PRO A 387 27.61 22.41 -1.14
C PRO A 387 28.58 21.45 -1.85
N ALA A 388 29.30 20.61 -1.09
CA ALA A 388 30.18 19.58 -1.64
C ALA A 388 29.41 18.50 -2.39
N LEU A 389 28.26 18.05 -1.85
CA LEU A 389 27.42 17.05 -2.50
C LEU A 389 26.67 17.61 -3.71
N ARG A 390 26.24 18.88 -3.68
CA ARG A 390 25.58 19.53 -4.85
C ARG A 390 26.54 19.76 -6.02
N LYS A 391 27.81 20.02 -5.72
CA LYS A 391 28.87 20.27 -6.72
C LYS A 391 29.65 19.00 -7.09
N GLY A 392 29.37 17.88 -6.42
CA GLY A 392 30.03 16.61 -6.69
C GLY A 392 29.38 15.89 -7.86
N ASP A 393 30.20 15.20 -8.65
CA ASP A 393 29.75 14.40 -9.80
C ASP A 393 29.59 12.92 -9.46
N ILE A 394 29.32 12.61 -8.19
CA ILE A 394 29.12 11.23 -7.74
C ILE A 394 27.75 10.74 -8.23
N VAL A 395 27.74 9.65 -8.98
CA VAL A 395 26.53 8.97 -9.44
C VAL A 395 26.33 7.72 -8.60
N TRP A 396 25.11 7.47 -8.15
CA TRP A 396 24.76 6.24 -7.47
C TRP A 396 24.84 5.06 -8.45
N THR A 397 25.93 4.31 -8.39
CA THR A 397 26.16 3.03 -9.06
C THR A 397 26.34 1.92 -8.04
N ALA A 398 26.27 0.65 -8.48
CA ALA A 398 26.62 -0.50 -7.64
C ALA A 398 27.99 -0.32 -6.97
N GLU A 399 28.97 0.18 -7.73
CA GLU A 399 30.31 0.48 -7.24
C GLU A 399 30.30 1.55 -6.15
N THR A 400 29.67 2.72 -6.38
CA THR A 400 29.65 3.79 -5.36
C THR A 400 28.90 3.40 -4.08
N VAL A 401 27.84 2.58 -4.19
CA VAL A 401 27.11 2.04 -3.04
C VAL A 401 27.97 1.02 -2.31
N GLY A 402 28.63 0.11 -3.03
CA GLY A 402 29.58 -0.85 -2.45
C GLY A 402 30.74 -0.16 -1.74
N ASP A 403 31.29 0.87 -2.36
CA ASP A 403 32.34 1.71 -1.80
C ASP A 403 31.92 2.44 -0.53
N LEU A 404 30.68 2.95 -0.48
CA LEU A 404 30.12 3.58 0.71
C LEU A 404 30.11 2.60 1.89
N PHE A 405 29.69 1.36 1.65
CA PHE A 405 29.65 0.30 2.66
C PHE A 405 31.01 -0.38 2.91
N THR A 406 32.04 -0.05 2.12
CA THR A 406 33.42 -0.54 2.32
C THR A 406 34.27 0.48 3.07
N ARG A 407 34.15 1.77 2.72
CA ARG A 407 35.00 2.88 3.19
C ARG A 407 34.36 3.75 4.27
N GLY A 408 33.14 3.48 4.72
CA GLY A 408 32.46 4.27 5.75
C GLY A 408 33.39 4.61 6.94
N PRO A 409 33.24 5.79 7.57
CA PRO A 409 34.16 6.31 8.57
C PRO A 409 34.45 5.30 9.69
N ASP A 410 35.70 5.29 10.16
CA ASP A 410 36.18 4.39 11.21
C ASP A 410 35.56 4.64 12.59
N VAL A 411 34.92 5.80 12.78
CA VAL A 411 34.41 6.27 14.07
C VAL A 411 32.94 6.64 13.96
N VAL A 412 32.11 6.00 14.77
CA VAL A 412 30.70 6.36 14.98
C VAL A 412 30.65 7.73 15.67
N THR A 413 29.98 8.70 15.04
CA THR A 413 29.74 10.01 15.67
C THR A 413 28.38 9.96 16.40
N PRO A 414 28.32 10.12 17.73
CA PRO A 414 27.05 10.15 18.46
C PRO A 414 26.11 11.22 17.90
N GLY A 415 24.86 10.86 17.60
CA GLY A 415 23.88 11.75 16.95
C GLY A 415 23.92 11.76 15.42
N SER A 416 24.88 11.09 14.78
CA SER A 416 24.79 10.76 13.35
C SER A 416 23.94 9.50 13.15
N LYS A 417 22.95 9.57 12.24
CA LYS A 417 22.01 8.47 11.93
C LYS A 417 22.70 7.35 11.15
N MET A 418 23.67 6.61 11.70
CA MET A 418 24.37 5.57 10.92
C MET A 418 24.86 4.36 11.73
N PRO A 419 24.01 3.36 12.04
CA PRO A 419 24.48 2.05 12.46
C PRO A 419 24.36 1.04 11.30
N LEU A 420 25.37 1.04 10.42
CA LEU A 420 25.79 -0.03 9.47
C LEU A 420 26.59 0.63 8.33
N GLN A 421 27.78 1.16 8.63
CA GLN A 421 28.62 1.81 7.61
C GLN A 421 29.69 0.91 7.00
N LYS A 422 30.05 -0.20 7.66
CA LYS A 422 30.96 -1.19 7.08
C LYS A 422 30.27 -2.55 7.04
N LEU A 423 29.93 -2.99 5.84
CA LEU A 423 29.61 -4.40 5.59
C LEU A 423 30.91 -5.07 5.21
N VAL A 424 31.53 -5.83 6.12
CA VAL A 424 32.86 -6.42 5.89
C VAL A 424 32.76 -7.59 4.89
N SER A 425 31.66 -8.35 4.91
CA SER A 425 31.39 -9.43 3.94
C SER A 425 31.11 -8.85 2.55
N PRO A 426 31.92 -9.21 1.53
CA PRO A 426 31.63 -8.89 0.14
C PRO A 426 30.27 -9.42 -0.31
N GLU A 427 29.89 -10.61 0.16
CA GLU A 427 28.63 -11.26 -0.19
C GLU A 427 27.42 -10.53 0.42
N ASP A 428 27.55 -9.98 1.63
CA ASP A 428 26.52 -9.11 2.23
C ASP A 428 26.36 -7.81 1.45
N ARG A 429 27.47 -7.20 1.01
CA ARG A 429 27.44 -5.97 0.21
C ARG A 429 26.74 -6.20 -1.13
N GLU A 430 27.13 -7.27 -1.81
CA GLU A 430 26.55 -7.65 -3.09
C GLU A 430 25.06 -7.95 -2.95
N ALA A 431 24.68 -8.76 -1.95
CA ALA A 431 23.27 -9.05 -1.65
C ALA A 431 22.45 -7.78 -1.39
N LEU A 432 22.98 -6.81 -0.63
CA LEU A 432 22.30 -5.54 -0.38
C LEU A 432 22.19 -4.67 -1.63
N ILE A 433 23.25 -4.54 -2.44
CA ILE A 433 23.24 -3.75 -3.68
C ILE A 433 22.22 -4.32 -4.65
N GLU A 434 22.18 -5.63 -4.80
CA GLU A 434 21.21 -6.29 -5.67
C GLU A 434 19.78 -6.14 -5.17
N TYR A 435 19.56 -6.26 -3.86
CA TYR A 435 18.26 -5.96 -3.28
C TYR A 435 17.83 -4.51 -3.54
N LEU A 436 18.74 -3.55 -3.35
CA LEU A 436 18.50 -2.14 -3.64
C LEU A 436 18.11 -1.95 -5.11
N LYS A 437 18.81 -2.55 -6.08
CA LYS A 437 18.46 -2.43 -7.50
C LYS A 437 17.01 -2.81 -7.76
N VAL A 438 16.47 -3.80 -7.05
CA VAL A 438 15.09 -4.26 -7.18
C VAL A 438 14.10 -3.29 -6.54
N VAL A 439 14.35 -2.84 -5.30
CA VAL A 439 13.36 -2.03 -4.54
C VAL A 439 13.40 -0.54 -4.86
N THR A 440 14.36 -0.11 -5.68
CA THR A 440 14.59 1.30 -6.00
C THR A 440 14.30 1.67 -7.44
N GLN A 441 13.93 0.71 -8.30
CA GLN A 441 13.48 0.97 -9.67
C GLN A 441 12.11 1.65 -9.71
#